data_AF-A0A2N4YN86-F1
#
_entry.id   AF-A0A2N4YN86-F1
#
_cell.length_a   1.000
_cell.length_b   1.000
_cell.length_c   1.000
_cell.angle_alpha   90.00
_cell.angle_beta   90.00
_cell.angle_gamma   90.00
#
_symmetry.space_group_name_H-M   'P 1'
#
loop_
_entity.id
_entity.type
_entity.pdbx_description
1 polymer ?
#
loop_
_entity_poly.entity_id
_entity_poly.type
_entity_poly.pdbx_seq_one_letter_code
_entity_poly.pdbx_strand_id
1 'polypeptide(L)'
;MQDLARTCGMSVGNFYRYFPSKAAIVAALVTRDLAEVEEEFSKIIESPDPMRTLREALRYRIEEDQCNADGQLWAEVTAASLRKPEIAEITRQMETEVGRYLCIVFARVKGISFEEAQATYGAHASLLVMMVKASAMHRSQTPEAREHLTALTIRTANRILDEIVSDDLKG
;
A
#
# COMPACT_ATOMS: atom_id res chain seq x y z
N MET A 1 1.98 12.34 -22.50
CA MET A 1 3.37 12.85 -22.63
C MET A 1 3.35 14.32 -23.03
N GLN A 2 2.62 14.74 -24.07
CA GLN A 2 2.48 16.17 -24.41
C GLN A 2 1.92 17.03 -23.26
N ASP A 3 0.78 16.65 -22.68
CA ASP A 3 0.21 17.45 -21.58
C ASP A 3 1.09 17.41 -20.32
N LEU A 4 1.67 16.26 -19.97
CA LEU A 4 2.66 16.13 -18.89
C LEU A 4 3.87 17.06 -19.09
N ALA A 5 4.47 17.03 -20.29
CA ALA A 5 5.61 17.87 -20.62
C ALA A 5 5.25 19.36 -20.53
N ARG A 6 4.07 19.74 -21.03
CA ARG A 6 3.55 21.11 -20.91
C ARG A 6 3.36 21.53 -19.45
N THR A 7 2.74 20.69 -18.63
CA THR A 7 2.51 20.96 -17.19
C THR A 7 3.83 21.10 -16.42
N CYS A 8 4.84 20.30 -16.76
CA CYS A 8 6.16 20.37 -16.14
C CYS A 8 7.08 21.46 -16.72
N GLY A 9 6.63 22.24 -17.71
CA GLY A 9 7.46 23.23 -18.40
C GLY A 9 8.63 22.63 -19.20
N MET A 10 8.54 21.35 -19.57
CA MET A 10 9.57 20.60 -20.29
C MET A 10 9.18 20.34 -21.73
N SER A 11 10.17 20.12 -22.61
CA SER A 11 9.89 19.61 -23.95
C SER A 11 9.47 18.14 -23.90
N VAL A 12 8.62 17.72 -24.85
CA VAL A 12 8.22 16.31 -24.99
C VAL A 12 9.43 15.41 -25.19
N GLY A 13 10.41 15.86 -25.97
CA GLY A 13 11.67 15.14 -26.19
C GLY A 13 12.47 14.96 -24.90
N ASN A 14 12.49 15.95 -24.00
CA ASN A 14 13.14 15.81 -22.70
C ASN A 14 12.42 14.78 -21.82
N PHE A 15 11.08 14.72 -21.87
CA PHE A 15 10.30 13.72 -21.13
C PHE A 15 10.61 12.28 -21.59
N TYR A 16 10.69 12.03 -22.90
CA TYR A 16 11.03 10.70 -23.44
C TYR A 16 12.45 10.26 -23.10
N ARG A 17 13.36 11.21 -22.82
CA ARG A 17 14.73 10.91 -22.38
C ARG A 17 14.76 10.29 -20.98
N TYR A 18 13.91 10.76 -20.07
CA TYR A 18 13.82 10.23 -18.70
C TYR A 18 12.80 9.09 -18.58
N PHE A 19 11.69 9.18 -19.30
CA PHE A 19 10.61 8.22 -19.26
C PHE A 19 10.20 7.82 -20.68
N PRO A 20 10.70 6.68 -21.19
CA PRO A 20 10.45 6.25 -22.57
C PRO A 20 8.97 5.95 -22.86
N SER A 21 8.13 5.76 -21.83
CA SER A 21 6.69 5.55 -21.96
C SER A 21 5.93 6.04 -20.71
N LYS A 22 4.60 6.15 -20.81
CA LYS A 22 3.75 6.37 -19.62
C LYS A 22 3.89 5.26 -18.57
N ALA A 23 4.10 4.02 -19.01
CA ALA A 23 4.34 2.90 -18.10
C ALA A 23 5.66 3.06 -17.34
N ALA A 24 6.69 3.65 -17.96
CA ALA A 24 7.95 3.98 -17.27
C ALA A 24 7.77 5.08 -16.21
N ILE A 25 6.85 6.02 -16.41
CA ILE A 25 6.48 7.00 -15.37
C ILE A 25 5.81 6.28 -14.19
N VAL A 26 4.83 5.42 -14.46
CA VAL A 26 4.16 4.63 -13.40
C VAL A 26 5.17 3.77 -12.65
N ALA A 27 6.10 3.10 -13.35
CA ALA A 27 7.17 2.33 -12.75
C ALA A 27 8.02 3.17 -11.78
N ALA A 28 8.41 4.36 -12.21
CA ALA A 28 9.23 5.26 -11.39
C ALA A 28 8.47 5.80 -10.17
N LEU A 29 7.17 6.10 -10.32
CA LEU A 29 6.32 6.50 -9.19
C LEU A 29 6.21 5.35 -8.18
N VAL A 30 5.89 4.14 -8.64
CA VAL A 30 5.80 2.97 -7.75
C VAL A 30 7.14 2.68 -7.07
N THR A 31 8.26 2.84 -7.77
CA THR A 31 9.60 2.64 -7.18
C THR A 31 9.89 3.66 -6.08
N ARG A 32 9.51 4.93 -6.29
CA ARG A 32 9.64 5.97 -5.26
C ARG A 32 8.77 5.65 -4.05
N ASP A 33 7.49 5.34 -4.29
CA ASP A 33 6.53 5.05 -3.22
C ASP A 33 6.96 3.80 -2.43
N LEU A 34 7.58 2.80 -3.08
CA LEU A 34 8.13 1.63 -2.40
C LEU A 34 9.31 1.98 -1.48
N ALA A 35 10.17 2.92 -1.87
CA ALA A 35 11.27 3.37 -1.02
C ALA A 35 10.77 4.10 0.23
N GLU A 36 9.69 4.89 0.11
CA GLU A 36 9.04 5.55 1.24
C GLU A 36 8.42 4.51 2.19
N VAL A 37 7.72 3.51 1.63
CA VAL A 37 7.17 2.38 2.39
C VAL A 37 8.26 1.59 3.11
N GLU A 38 9.38 1.30 2.46
CA GLU A 38 10.52 0.60 3.07
C GLU A 38 11.07 1.37 4.28
N GLU A 39 11.20 2.69 4.17
CA GLU A 39 11.65 3.55 5.27
C GLU A 39 10.67 3.51 6.46
N GLU A 40 9.36 3.58 6.19
CA GLU A 40 8.32 3.47 7.22
C GLU A 40 8.34 2.12 7.93
N PHE A 41 8.44 1.03 7.17
CA PHE A 41 8.51 -0.32 7.75
C PHE A 41 9.79 -0.55 8.55
N SER A 42 10.91 0.02 8.12
CA SER A 42 12.16 -0.04 8.89
C SER A 42 11.97 0.57 10.29
N LYS A 43 11.31 1.73 10.38
CA LYS A 43 10.97 2.37 11.66
C LYS A 43 10.04 1.51 12.53
N ILE A 44 9.08 0.82 11.90
CA ILE A 44 8.16 -0.10 12.61
C ILE A 44 8.94 -1.29 13.18
N ILE A 45 9.81 -1.91 12.39
CA ILE A 45 10.57 -3.11 12.78
C ILE A 45 11.55 -2.80 13.92
N GLU A 46 12.20 -1.63 13.89
CA GLU A 46 13.14 -1.17 14.91
C GLU A 46 12.46 -0.64 16.19
N SER A 47 11.14 -0.44 16.16
CA SER A 47 10.38 0.04 17.31
C SER A 47 10.43 -0.94 18.49
N PRO A 48 10.44 -0.45 19.75
CA PRO A 48 10.28 -1.29 20.93
C PRO A 48 8.96 -2.08 20.95
N ASP A 49 7.92 -1.57 20.28
CA ASP A 49 6.62 -2.22 20.12
C ASP A 49 6.17 -2.17 18.65
N PRO A 50 6.66 -3.09 17.80
CA PRO A 50 6.39 -3.07 16.36
C PRO A 50 4.91 -3.20 16.02
N MET A 51 4.15 -3.98 16.79
CA MET A 51 2.73 -4.18 16.52
C MET A 51 1.94 -2.90 16.79
N ARG A 52 2.21 -2.20 17.89
CA ARG A 52 1.58 -0.91 18.16
C ARG A 52 1.95 0.13 17.10
N THR A 53 3.23 0.23 16.73
CA THR A 53 3.69 1.19 15.71
C THR A 53 3.06 0.89 14.35
N LEU A 54 2.91 -0.39 13.96
CA LEU A 54 2.21 -0.79 12.74
C LEU A 54 0.74 -0.33 12.74
N ARG A 55 0.03 -0.48 13.87
CA ARG A 55 -1.37 -0.04 13.99
C ARG A 55 -1.50 1.47 13.83
N GLU A 56 -0.59 2.23 14.41
CA GLU A 56 -0.55 3.68 14.27
C GLU A 56 -0.26 4.10 12.83
N ALA A 57 0.69 3.44 12.16
CA ALA A 57 1.01 3.69 10.75
C ALA A 57 -0.16 3.35 9.82
N LEU A 58 -0.80 2.17 9.99
CA LEU A 58 -1.97 1.79 9.20
C LEU A 58 -3.15 2.74 9.40
N ARG A 59 -3.40 3.19 10.64
CA ARG A 59 -4.43 4.19 10.92
C ARG A 59 -4.15 5.48 10.16
N TYR A 60 -2.93 6.01 10.29
CA TYR A 60 -2.51 7.24 9.61
C TYR A 60 -2.69 7.10 8.09
N ARG A 61 -2.24 6.00 7.50
CA ARG A 61 -2.36 5.76 6.05
C ARG A 61 -3.82 5.72 5.58
N ILE A 62 -4.70 5.03 6.30
CA ILE A 62 -6.14 4.93 5.97
C ILE A 62 -6.85 6.30 6.10
N GLU A 63 -6.46 7.11 7.09
CA GLU A 63 -6.99 8.47 7.28
C GLU A 63 -6.48 9.42 6.18
N GLU A 64 -5.19 9.36 5.87
CA GLU A 64 -4.54 10.18 4.85
C GLU A 64 -5.09 9.90 3.45
N ASP A 65 -5.26 8.62 3.09
CA ASP A 65 -5.84 8.18 1.82
C ASP A 65 -7.23 8.77 1.54
N GLN A 66 -7.96 9.17 2.60
CA GLN A 66 -9.28 9.77 2.49
C GLN A 66 -9.28 11.30 2.43
N CYS A 67 -8.14 11.92 2.75
CA CYS A 67 -7.92 13.35 2.62
C CYS A 67 -7.20 13.69 1.30
N ASN A 68 -6.35 12.79 0.79
CA ASN A 68 -5.54 13.03 -0.39
C ASN A 68 -6.21 12.62 -1.70
N ALA A 69 -5.78 13.23 -2.80
CA ALA A 69 -6.30 12.95 -4.14
C ALA A 69 -5.67 11.73 -4.82
N ASP A 70 -4.66 11.11 -4.20
CA ASP A 70 -3.86 10.04 -4.81
C ASP A 70 -4.66 8.78 -5.14
N GLY A 71 -5.81 8.58 -4.48
CA GLY A 71 -6.76 7.51 -4.78
C GLY A 71 -7.22 7.47 -6.26
N GLN A 72 -7.33 8.62 -6.92
CA GLN A 72 -7.68 8.67 -8.34
C GLN A 72 -6.56 8.12 -9.23
N LEU A 73 -5.31 8.46 -8.90
CA LEU A 73 -4.16 7.94 -9.62
C LEU A 73 -4.07 6.42 -9.48
N TRP A 74 -4.25 5.90 -8.27
CA TRP A 74 -4.27 4.46 -8.02
C TRP A 74 -5.41 3.73 -8.73
N ALA A 75 -6.59 4.35 -8.84
CA ALA A 75 -7.70 3.81 -9.63
C ALA A 75 -7.36 3.74 -11.13
N GLU A 76 -6.72 4.78 -11.70
CA GLU A 76 -6.26 4.75 -13.08
C GLU A 76 -5.16 3.72 -13.31
N VAL A 77 -4.18 3.62 -12.40
CA VAL A 77 -3.10 2.62 -12.46
C VAL A 77 -3.69 1.21 -12.41
N THR A 78 -4.67 0.96 -11.53
CA THR A 78 -5.39 -0.32 -11.44
C THR A 78 -6.18 -0.62 -12.72
N ALA A 79 -6.85 0.36 -13.31
CA ALA A 79 -7.54 0.16 -14.59
C ALA A 79 -6.56 -0.05 -15.76
N ALA A 80 -5.34 0.50 -15.67
CA ALA A 80 -4.31 0.31 -16.67
C ALA A 80 -3.66 -1.07 -16.56
N SER A 81 -3.43 -1.59 -15.35
CA SER A 81 -2.85 -2.93 -15.14
C SER A 81 -3.68 -4.04 -15.76
N LEU A 82 -5.02 -3.92 -15.74
CA LEU A 82 -5.92 -4.88 -16.38
C LEU A 82 -5.76 -4.99 -17.91
N ARG A 83 -5.13 -4.00 -18.56
CA ARG A 83 -4.96 -3.94 -20.02
C ARG A 83 -3.51 -3.99 -20.46
N LYS A 84 -2.57 -3.82 -19.53
CA LYS A 84 -1.14 -3.63 -19.79
C LYS A 84 -0.32 -4.51 -18.85
N PRO A 85 0.18 -5.67 -19.34
CA PRO A 85 0.96 -6.59 -18.52
C PRO A 85 2.14 -5.93 -17.83
N GLU A 86 2.79 -4.96 -18.48
CA GLU A 86 3.92 -4.24 -17.91
C GLU A 86 3.54 -3.44 -16.65
N ILE A 87 2.32 -2.88 -16.59
CA ILE A 87 1.83 -2.15 -15.41
C ILE A 87 1.35 -3.14 -14.34
N ALA A 88 0.70 -4.24 -14.73
CA ALA A 88 0.29 -5.29 -13.81
C ALA A 88 1.46 -5.89 -13.04
N GLU A 89 2.58 -6.08 -13.72
CA GLU A 89 3.82 -6.54 -13.11
C GLU A 89 4.28 -5.60 -12.00
N ILE A 90 4.41 -4.31 -12.31
CA ILE A 90 4.87 -3.29 -11.38
C ILE A 90 3.95 -3.21 -10.16
N THR A 91 2.63 -3.20 -10.36
CA THR A 91 1.67 -3.11 -9.24
C THR A 91 1.71 -4.36 -8.36
N ARG A 92 1.89 -5.54 -8.95
CA ARG A 92 1.94 -6.80 -8.20
C ARG A 92 3.24 -6.91 -7.40
N GLN A 93 4.36 -6.42 -7.95
CA GLN A 93 5.63 -6.34 -7.23
C GLN A 93 5.50 -5.45 -6.00
N MET A 94 4.88 -4.27 -6.13
CA MET A 94 4.59 -3.38 -4.99
C MET A 94 3.77 -4.09 -3.91
N GLU A 95 2.66 -4.72 -4.27
CA GLU A 95 1.80 -5.45 -3.32
C GLU A 95 2.55 -6.60 -2.63
N THR A 96 3.41 -7.31 -3.38
CA THR A 96 4.24 -8.40 -2.87
C THR A 96 5.26 -7.89 -1.85
N GLU A 97 5.94 -6.78 -2.14
CA GLU A 97 6.93 -6.20 -1.22
C GLU A 97 6.29 -5.64 0.05
N VAL A 98 5.16 -4.94 -0.05
CA VAL A 98 4.41 -4.49 1.13
C VAL A 98 3.97 -5.69 1.98
N GLY A 99 3.45 -6.74 1.34
CA GLY A 99 3.09 -7.99 2.02
C GLY A 99 4.29 -8.66 2.71
N ARG A 100 5.46 -8.62 2.07
CA ARG A 100 6.72 -9.12 2.65
C ARG A 100 7.11 -8.33 3.90
N TYR A 101 7.06 -7.00 3.86
CA TYR A 101 7.35 -6.16 5.03
C TYR A 101 6.40 -6.43 6.19
N LEU A 102 5.10 -6.59 5.94
CA LEU A 102 4.13 -7.00 6.96
C LEU A 102 4.52 -8.34 7.59
N CYS A 103 4.87 -9.35 6.79
CA CYS A 103 5.29 -10.65 7.31
C CYS A 103 6.59 -10.56 8.13
N ILE A 104 7.51 -9.65 7.80
CA ILE A 104 8.72 -9.40 8.62
C ILE A 104 8.33 -8.82 9.98
N VAL A 105 7.40 -7.86 10.02
CA VAL A 105 6.89 -7.32 11.29
C VAL A 105 6.22 -8.43 12.10
N PHE A 106 5.42 -9.30 11.48
CA PHE A 106 4.76 -10.41 12.17
C PHE A 106 5.77 -11.41 12.73
N ALA A 107 6.78 -11.80 11.95
CA ALA A 107 7.88 -12.64 12.39
C ALA A 107 8.58 -12.03 13.63
N ARG A 108 8.85 -10.72 13.59
CA ARG A 108 9.48 -9.99 14.70
C ARG A 108 8.62 -9.99 15.97
N VAL A 109 7.31 -9.76 15.83
CA VAL A 109 6.36 -9.72 16.94
C VAL A 109 6.18 -11.10 17.58
N LYS A 110 6.18 -12.16 16.77
CA LYS A 110 5.97 -13.54 17.24
C LYS A 110 7.26 -14.24 17.66
N GLY A 111 8.43 -13.72 17.26
CA GLY A 111 9.72 -14.37 17.52
C GLY A 111 9.94 -15.63 16.67
N ILE A 112 9.36 -15.69 15.48
CA ILE A 112 9.46 -16.81 14.52
C ILE A 112 10.27 -16.39 13.28
N SER A 113 10.55 -17.34 12.37
CA SER A 113 11.21 -17.00 11.10
C SER A 113 10.27 -16.27 10.15
N PHE A 114 10.86 -15.57 9.17
CA PHE A 114 10.09 -14.92 8.10
C PHE A 114 9.28 -15.94 7.29
N GLU A 115 9.86 -17.09 6.97
CA GLU A 115 9.21 -18.14 6.17
C GLU A 115 7.98 -18.70 6.89
N GLU A 116 8.07 -18.89 8.20
CA GLU A 116 6.96 -19.37 9.03
C GLU A 116 5.85 -18.31 9.12
N ALA A 117 6.22 -17.04 9.34
CA ALA A 117 5.27 -15.94 9.36
C ALA A 117 4.57 -15.76 8.00
N GLN A 118 5.31 -15.88 6.89
CA GLN A 118 4.76 -15.79 5.54
C GLN A 118 3.80 -16.93 5.24
N ALA A 119 4.15 -18.17 5.60
CA ALA A 119 3.28 -19.33 5.41
C ALA A 119 1.99 -19.25 6.24
N THR A 120 2.08 -18.71 7.46
CA THR A 120 0.98 -18.68 8.42
C THR A 120 0.07 -17.46 8.23
N TYR A 121 0.65 -16.26 8.05
CA TYR A 121 -0.07 -14.98 8.04
C TYR A 121 0.01 -14.25 6.69
N GLY A 122 0.54 -14.87 5.63
CA GLY A 122 0.62 -14.26 4.30
C GLY A 122 -0.73 -13.83 3.74
N ALA A 123 -1.80 -14.58 4.07
CA ALA A 123 -3.17 -14.20 3.73
C ALA A 123 -3.63 -12.94 4.47
N HIS A 124 -3.33 -12.83 5.78
CA HIS A 124 -3.60 -11.63 6.58
C HIS A 124 -2.88 -10.41 6.01
N ALA A 125 -1.59 -10.55 5.66
CA ALA A 125 -0.82 -9.50 5.02
C ALA A 125 -1.47 -9.05 3.70
N SER A 126 -1.84 -10.00 2.85
CA SER A 126 -2.48 -9.72 1.56
C SER A 126 -3.83 -9.01 1.73
N LEU A 127 -4.63 -9.42 2.71
CA LEU A 127 -5.90 -8.78 3.03
C LEU A 127 -5.73 -7.34 3.51
N LEU A 128 -4.74 -7.07 4.38
CA LEU A 128 -4.42 -5.72 4.83
C LEU A 128 -4.03 -4.81 3.64
N VAL A 129 -3.18 -5.30 2.75
CA VAL A 129 -2.80 -4.57 1.51
C VAL A 129 -4.02 -4.26 0.66
N MET A 130 -4.90 -5.24 0.45
CA MET A 130 -6.14 -5.05 -0.31
C MET A 130 -7.07 -4.03 0.34
N MET A 131 -7.20 -4.04 1.68
CA MET A 131 -8.04 -3.10 2.41
C MET A 131 -7.54 -1.66 2.28
N VAL A 132 -6.24 -1.42 2.47
CA VAL A 132 -5.64 -0.09 2.33
C VAL A 132 -5.82 0.43 0.91
N LYS A 133 -5.48 -0.39 -0.09
CA LYS A 133 -5.65 -0.06 -1.51
C LYS A 133 -7.11 0.29 -1.85
N ALA A 134 -8.06 -0.53 -1.41
CA ALA A 134 -9.48 -0.30 -1.66
C ALA A 134 -9.98 0.97 -0.98
N SER A 135 -9.53 1.24 0.25
CA SER A 135 -9.84 2.46 0.99
C SER A 135 -9.39 3.71 0.24
N ALA A 136 -8.18 3.70 -0.32
CA ALA A 136 -7.66 4.81 -1.12
C ALA A 136 -8.48 5.11 -2.37
N MET A 137 -8.98 4.08 -3.06
CA MET A 137 -9.73 4.26 -4.31
C MET A 137 -11.21 4.59 -4.08
N HIS A 138 -11.74 4.36 -2.88
CA HIS A 138 -13.15 4.56 -2.59
C HIS A 138 -13.44 6.03 -2.23
N ARG A 139 -14.47 6.60 -2.86
CA ARG A 139 -15.00 7.93 -2.51
C ARG A 139 -16.40 7.80 -1.94
N SER A 140 -16.54 8.17 -0.67
CA SER A 140 -17.85 8.26 -0.03
C SER A 140 -18.62 9.48 -0.52
N GLN A 141 -19.95 9.36 -0.53
CA GLN A 141 -20.84 10.42 -1.04
C GLN A 141 -21.00 11.59 -0.07
N THR A 142 -20.85 11.36 1.24
CA THR A 142 -20.93 12.39 2.29
C THR A 142 -19.76 12.30 3.28
N PRO A 143 -19.42 13.40 3.98
CA PRO A 143 -18.38 13.40 5.01
C PRO A 143 -18.65 12.41 6.15
N GLU A 144 -19.90 12.26 6.60
CA GLU A 144 -20.28 11.36 7.71
C GLU A 144 -20.13 9.89 7.30
N ALA A 145 -20.55 9.54 6.09
CA ALA A 145 -20.37 8.18 5.56
C ALA A 145 -18.89 7.82 5.43
N ARG A 146 -18.05 8.79 5.05
CA ARG A 146 -16.59 8.64 4.98
C ARG A 146 -16.00 8.33 6.35
N GLU A 147 -16.36 9.11 7.37
CA GLU A 147 -15.87 8.92 8.74
C GLU A 147 -16.26 7.55 9.31
N HIS A 148 -17.53 7.14 9.13
CA HIS A 148 -17.99 5.82 9.57
C HIS A 148 -17.25 4.67 8.87
N LEU A 149 -17.03 4.78 7.56
CA LEU A 149 -16.28 3.78 6.80
C LEU A 149 -14.81 3.73 7.24
N THR A 150 -14.16 4.88 7.43
CA THR A 150 -12.80 5.00 7.99
C THR A 150 -12.67 4.20 9.28
N ALA A 151 -13.57 4.49 10.23
CA ALA A 151 -13.57 3.86 11.54
C ALA A 151 -13.83 2.35 11.46
N LEU A 152 -14.67 1.90 10.53
CA LEU A 152 -14.91 0.48 10.30
C LEU A 152 -13.69 -0.22 9.68
N THR A 153 -13.04 0.41 8.70
CA THR A 153 -11.82 -0.12 8.05
C THR A 153 -10.69 -0.27 9.07
N ILE A 154 -10.42 0.75 9.88
CA ILE A 154 -9.38 0.71 10.94
C ILE A 154 -9.69 -0.39 11.96
N ARG A 155 -10.94 -0.50 12.40
CA ARG A 155 -11.35 -1.54 13.37
C ARG A 155 -11.19 -2.94 12.79
N THR A 156 -11.51 -3.12 11.52
CA THR A 156 -11.37 -4.40 10.84
C THR A 156 -9.90 -4.76 10.65
N ALA A 157 -9.06 -3.81 10.24
CA ALA A 157 -7.61 -4.00 10.16
C ALA A 157 -7.02 -4.37 11.53
N ASN A 158 -7.48 -3.72 12.60
CA ASN A 158 -7.04 -4.05 13.94
C ASN A 158 -7.40 -5.46 14.37
N ARG A 159 -8.60 -5.95 14.02
CA ARG A 159 -9.03 -7.32 14.29
C ARG A 159 -8.16 -8.35 13.58
N ILE A 160 -7.82 -8.11 12.31
CA ILE A 160 -6.91 -8.98 11.53
C ILE A 160 -5.54 -9.05 12.24
N LEU A 161 -5.02 -7.92 12.71
CA LEU A 161 -3.76 -7.89 13.45
C LEU A 161 -3.87 -8.55 14.84
N ASP A 162 -5.04 -8.51 15.49
CA ASP A 162 -5.26 -9.20 16.77
C ASP A 162 -5.17 -10.72 16.62
N GLU A 163 -5.71 -11.28 15.53
CA GLU A 163 -5.60 -12.72 15.21
C GLU A 163 -4.15 -13.19 15.11
N ILE A 164 -3.25 -12.32 14.61
CA ILE A 164 -1.81 -12.63 14.52
C ILE A 164 -1.20 -12.68 15.92
N VAL A 165 -1.54 -11.73 16.79
CA VAL A 165 -1.02 -11.69 18.17
C VAL A 165 -1.51 -12.89 18.98
N SER A 166 -2.78 -13.26 18.85
CA SER A 166 -3.43 -14.31 19.63
C SER A 166 -3.30 -15.73 19.08
N ASP A 167 -2.79 -15.91 17.85
CA ASP A 167 -2.83 -17.18 17.09
C ASP A 167 -4.24 -17.74 16.88
N ASP A 168 -5.26 -16.90 16.99
CA ASP A 168 -6.66 -17.29 16.87
C ASP A 168 -7.06 -17.31 15.37
N LEU A 169 -6.36 -18.13 14.59
CA LEU A 169 -6.58 -18.35 13.15
C LEU A 169 -7.92 -19.07 12.92
N LYS A 170 -9.02 -18.34 13.08
CA LYS A 170 -10.36 -18.86 12.82
C LYS A 170 -10.72 -18.59 11.36
N GLY A 171 -10.49 -19.60 10.52
CA GLY A 171 -11.00 -19.72 9.15
C GLY A 171 -12.10 -20.77 9.07
#